data_AF-A0AA37QWA2-F1
#
_entry.id   AF-A0AA37QWA2-F1
#
_cell.length_a   1.000
_cell.length_b   1.000
_cell.length_c   1.000
_cell.angle_alpha   90.00
_cell.angle_beta   90.00
_cell.angle_gamma   90.00
#
_symmetry.space_group_name_H-M   'P 1'
#
loop_
_entity.id
_entity.type
_entity.pdbx_description
1 polymer ?
#
loop_
_entity_poly.entity_id
_entity_poly.type
_entity_poly.pdbx_seq_one_letter_code
_entity_poly.pdbx_strand_id
1 'polypeptide(L)'
;MANQLETAHGANGPTPGTERCGKAADMTIRSRRDMISFKHPFLIRGIDRELPPGTYEVITDEEMIEGLSFAAFRRVATMIIVPTAASRAATEMIPIEADDLAKAQRVDAG
;
A
#
# COMPACT_ATOMS: atom_id res chain seq x y z
N MET A 1 55.72 33.50 -9.63
CA MET A 1 54.93 32.63 -8.74
C MET A 1 54.22 31.62 -9.63
N ALA A 2 54.68 30.36 -9.62
CA ALA A 2 54.04 29.27 -10.35
C ALA A 2 52.93 28.70 -9.48
N ASN A 3 51.76 28.38 -10.06
CA ASN A 3 50.80 27.51 -9.40
C ASN A 3 50.21 26.50 -10.39
N GLN A 4 49.97 25.33 -9.85
CA GLN A 4 50.06 24.01 -10.43
C GLN A 4 48.74 23.51 -11.04
N LEU A 5 48.88 22.48 -11.89
CA LEU A 5 47.89 21.79 -12.73
C LEU A 5 46.95 20.83 -11.95
N GLU A 6 45.79 20.59 -12.57
CA GLU A 6 44.90 19.41 -12.51
C GLU A 6 43.99 19.18 -11.29
N THR A 7 42.68 19.06 -11.54
CA THR A 7 41.87 17.90 -11.11
C THR A 7 40.57 17.85 -11.95
N ALA A 8 40.23 16.62 -12.33
CA ALA A 8 39.29 16.21 -13.37
C ALA A 8 37.79 16.33 -13.03
N HIS A 9 37.02 16.24 -14.11
CA HIS A 9 35.59 15.94 -14.23
C HIS A 9 34.96 15.18 -13.05
N GLY A 10 33.96 15.81 -12.42
CA GLY A 10 32.97 15.14 -11.57
C GLY A 10 31.57 15.43 -12.11
N ALA A 11 31.02 14.49 -12.87
CA ALA A 11 29.65 14.54 -13.37
C ALA A 11 28.66 14.66 -12.20
N ASN A 12 27.72 15.60 -12.32
CA ASN A 12 26.48 15.59 -11.54
C ASN A 12 25.77 14.25 -11.82
N GLY A 13 25.91 13.29 -10.90
CA GLY A 13 25.11 12.07 -10.93
C GLY A 13 23.68 12.40 -10.51
N PRO A 14 22.65 11.94 -11.25
CA PRO A 14 21.28 12.05 -10.78
C PRO A 14 21.08 11.15 -9.56
N THR A 15 20.46 11.70 -8.52
CA THR A 15 20.03 11.01 -7.31
C THR A 15 19.07 9.85 -7.63
N PRO A 16 19.31 8.61 -7.15
CA PRO A 16 18.32 7.54 -7.22
C PRO A 16 17.50 7.56 -5.92
N GLY A 17 16.56 8.50 -5.82
CA GLY A 17 15.52 8.51 -4.80
C GLY A 17 14.18 8.32 -5.48
N THR A 18 13.92 7.11 -5.99
CA THR A 18 12.63 6.79 -6.63
C THR A 18 11.59 6.47 -5.55
N GLU A 19 11.32 7.43 -4.68
CA GLU A 19 10.07 7.46 -3.94
C GLU A 19 9.05 8.14 -4.84
N ARG A 20 8.62 7.41 -5.87
CA ARG A 20 7.45 7.77 -6.67
C ARG A 20 6.20 7.48 -5.84
N CYS A 21 6.05 8.18 -4.71
CA CYS A 21 4.80 8.27 -3.99
C CYS A 21 3.83 9.03 -4.90
N GLY A 22 2.89 8.30 -5.51
CA GLY A 22 1.93 8.82 -6.46
C GLY A 22 2.52 9.05 -7.86
N LYS A 23 2.67 7.98 -8.66
CA LYS A 23 2.46 8.17 -10.11
C LYS A 23 1.06 8.78 -10.20
N ALA A 24 0.98 10.03 -10.63
CA ALA A 24 -0.23 10.82 -10.79
C ALA A 24 -1.40 9.88 -11.05
N ALA A 25 -2.25 9.72 -10.03
CA ALA A 25 -3.52 9.09 -10.18
C ALA A 25 -4.15 9.78 -11.39
N ASP A 26 -4.32 8.99 -12.44
CA ASP A 26 -5.35 9.27 -13.41
C ASP A 26 -6.57 9.80 -12.64
N MET A 27 -7.16 10.93 -13.05
CA MET A 27 -8.26 11.59 -12.31
C MET A 27 -9.48 10.64 -12.08
N THR A 28 -9.44 9.41 -12.61
CA THR A 28 -10.41 8.34 -12.41
C THR A 28 -10.15 7.40 -11.22
N ILE A 29 -8.99 7.45 -10.56
CA ILE A 29 -8.69 6.58 -9.40
C ILE A 29 -9.24 7.21 -8.11
N ARG A 30 -10.07 6.45 -7.40
CA ARG A 30 -10.60 6.78 -6.08
C ARG A 30 -10.14 5.77 -5.05
N SER A 31 -9.62 6.24 -3.93
CA SER A 31 -9.34 5.40 -2.76
C SER A 31 -10.50 5.43 -1.76
N ARG A 32 -10.94 4.28 -1.30
CA ARG A 32 -11.90 4.10 -0.19
C ARG A 32 -11.19 3.52 1.03
N ARG A 33 -11.53 3.99 2.22
CA ARG A 33 -11.06 3.43 3.50
C ARG A 33 -12.21 2.81 4.26
N ASP A 34 -11.98 1.64 4.83
CA ASP A 34 -12.96 0.88 5.61
C ASP A 34 -12.29 0.34 6.88
N MET A 35 -13.05 0.22 7.97
CA MET A 35 -12.54 -0.24 9.27
C MET A 35 -13.09 -1.63 9.53
N ILE A 36 -12.23 -2.65 9.40
CA ILE A 36 -12.62 -4.06 9.54
C ILE A 36 -12.11 -4.59 10.87
N SER A 37 -13.02 -5.17 11.66
CA SER A 37 -12.69 -5.75 12.96
C SER A 37 -12.59 -7.27 12.88
N PHE A 38 -11.54 -7.81 13.46
CA PHE A 38 -11.34 -9.25 13.66
C PHE A 38 -11.36 -9.54 15.16
N LYS A 39 -12.16 -10.53 15.58
CA LYS A 39 -12.29 -10.97 16.97
C LYS A 39 -11.19 -11.95 17.37
N HIS A 40 -10.64 -12.66 16.40
CA HIS A 40 -9.62 -13.68 16.58
C HIS A 40 -8.33 -13.30 15.83
N PRO A 41 -7.17 -13.85 16.22
CA PRO A 41 -5.98 -13.77 15.41
C PRO A 41 -6.23 -14.36 14.02
N PHE A 42 -5.64 -13.78 12.98
CA PHE A 42 -5.86 -14.22 11.61
C PHE A 42 -4.59 -14.14 10.76
N LEU A 43 -4.56 -14.96 9.71
CA LEU A 43 -3.54 -14.98 8.68
C LEU A 43 -4.16 -14.53 7.36
N ILE A 44 -3.41 -13.77 6.58
CA ILE A 44 -3.81 -13.33 5.25
C ILE A 44 -2.61 -13.39 4.31
N ARG A 45 -2.83 -13.85 3.08
CA ARG A 45 -1.76 -13.87 2.07
C ARG A 45 -1.22 -12.46 1.83
N GLY A 46 0.10 -12.36 1.70
CA GLY A 46 0.83 -11.09 1.67
C GLY A 46 1.42 -10.67 3.01
N ILE A 47 1.06 -11.36 4.11
CA ILE A 47 1.61 -11.10 5.45
C ILE A 47 2.11 -12.43 6.04
N ASP A 48 3.43 -12.59 6.14
CA ASP A 48 4.08 -13.81 6.66
C ASP A 48 4.02 -13.97 8.19
N ARG A 49 3.08 -13.30 8.85
CA ARG A 49 2.88 -13.34 10.30
C ARG A 49 1.40 -13.32 10.66
N GLU A 50 1.06 -13.89 11.80
CA GLU A 50 -0.28 -13.78 12.37
C GLU A 50 -0.54 -12.37 12.86
N LEU A 51 -1.69 -11.82 12.48
CA LEU A 51 -2.16 -10.53 12.93
C LEU A 51 -3.02 -10.70 14.19
N PRO A 52 -2.83 -9.89 15.23
CA PRO A 52 -3.63 -9.97 16.44
C PRO A 52 -5.10 -9.60 16.17
N PRO A 53 -6.04 -10.01 17.04
CA PRO A 53 -7.40 -9.48 16.98
C PRO A 53 -7.39 -7.96 17.17
N GLY A 54 -8.27 -7.27 16.46
CA GLY A 54 -8.33 -5.81 16.45
C GLY A 54 -9.05 -5.25 15.24
N THR A 55 -9.09 -3.93 15.18
CA THR A 55 -9.65 -3.19 14.05
C THR A 55 -8.54 -2.69 13.14
N TYR A 56 -8.64 -2.99 11.86
CA TYR A 56 -7.67 -2.67 10.84
C TYR A 56 -8.27 -1.73 9.81
N GLU A 57 -7.50 -0.72 9.40
CA GLU A 57 -7.87 0.11 8.24
C GLU A 57 -7.54 -0.65 6.96
N VAL A 58 -8.53 -0.77 6.08
CA VAL A 58 -8.40 -1.36 4.76
C VAL A 58 -8.63 -0.27 3.73
N ILE A 59 -7.66 -0.11 2.83
CA ILE A 59 -7.70 0.86 1.73
C ILE A 59 -7.99 0.07 0.45
N THR A 60 -8.97 0.52 -0.32
CA THR A 60 -9.30 -0.04 -1.63
C THR A 60 -9.17 1.05 -2.68
N ASP A 61 -8.27 0.86 -3.63
CA ASP A 61 -8.21 1.72 -4.81
C ASP A 61 -9.14 1.17 -5.89
N GLU A 62 -9.95 2.06 -6.43
CA GLU A 62 -10.94 1.78 -7.45
C GLU A 62 -10.73 2.74 -8.63
N GLU A 63 -10.77 2.20 -9.84
CA GLU A 63 -10.69 2.98 -11.07
C GLU A 63 -12.07 3.10 -11.70
N MET A 64 -12.47 4.30 -12.09
CA MET A 64 -13.70 4.50 -12.85
C MET A 64 -13.58 3.85 -14.23
N ILE A 65 -14.57 3.04 -14.59
CA ILE A 65 -14.68 2.43 -15.91
C ILE A 65 -15.33 3.45 -16.85
N GLU A 66 -14.57 3.97 -17.80
CA GLU A 66 -15.06 4.90 -18.81
C GLU A 66 -15.93 4.20 -19.87
N GLY A 67 -16.74 4.98 -20.59
CA GLY A 67 -17.54 4.50 -21.72
C GLY A 67 -18.83 3.78 -21.33
N LEU A 68 -19.20 3.76 -20.05
CA LEU A 68 -20.48 3.26 -19.57
C LEU A 68 -21.50 4.40 -19.43
N SER A 69 -22.79 4.07 -19.59
CA SER A 69 -23.89 5.04 -19.39
C SER A 69 -24.11 5.45 -17.93
N PHE A 70 -23.33 4.89 -17.00
CA PHE A 70 -23.36 5.15 -15.57
C PHE A 70 -21.97 5.04 -14.97
N ALA A 71 -21.75 5.65 -13.81
CA ALA A 71 -20.49 5.52 -13.08
C ALA A 71 -20.33 4.09 -12.54
N ALA A 72 -19.34 3.37 -13.03
CA ALA A 72 -18.92 2.08 -12.50
C ALA A 72 -17.45 2.14 -12.10
N PHE A 73 -17.09 1.35 -11.09
CA PHE A 73 -15.72 1.32 -10.57
C PHE A 73 -15.22 -0.12 -10.53
N ARG A 74 -13.99 -0.35 -10.99
CA ARG A 74 -13.29 -1.62 -10.81
C ARG A 74 -12.25 -1.46 -9.72
N ARG A 75 -12.19 -2.41 -8.80
CA ARG A 75 -11.10 -2.49 -7.83
C ARG A 75 -9.79 -2.77 -8.56
N VAL A 76 -8.76 -1.99 -8.26
CA VAL A 76 -7.42 -2.16 -8.81
C VAL A 76 -6.39 -2.49 -7.73
N ALA A 77 -6.67 -2.18 -6.45
CA ALA A 77 -5.83 -2.63 -5.34
C ALA A 77 -6.62 -2.75 -4.01
N THR A 78 -6.08 -3.55 -3.09
CA THR A 78 -6.51 -3.58 -1.68
C THR A 78 -5.27 -3.62 -0.79
N MET A 79 -5.26 -2.77 0.23
CA MET A 79 -4.18 -2.67 1.19
C MET A 79 -4.75 -2.72 2.60
N ILE A 80 -3.98 -3.28 3.52
CA ILE A 80 -4.30 -3.28 4.95
C ILE A 80 -3.20 -2.57 5.72
N ILE A 81 -3.61 -1.76 6.68
CA ILE A 81 -2.75 -1.01 7.60
C ILE A 81 -2.59 -1.88 8.86
N VAL A 82 -1.42 -2.47 9.08
CA VAL A 82 -1.16 -3.44 10.16
C VAL A 82 -0.01 -3.02 11.07
N PRO A 83 -0.04 -3.34 12.37
CA PRO A 83 1.10 -3.08 13.26
C PRO A 83 2.36 -3.79 12.75
N THR A 84 3.50 -3.13 12.85
CA THR A 84 4.79 -3.73 12.47
C THR A 84 5.13 -4.91 13.37
N ALA A 85 5.94 -5.85 12.87
CA ALA A 85 6.45 -6.94 13.70
C ALA A 85 7.33 -6.43 14.86
N ALA A 86 8.02 -5.30 14.67
CA ALA A 86 8.95 -4.75 15.65
C ALA A 86 8.26 -3.89 16.74
N SER A 87 7.13 -3.26 16.42
CA SER A 87 6.45 -2.34 17.34
C SER A 87 4.97 -2.21 17.01
N ARG A 88 4.13 -2.27 18.04
CA ARG A 88 2.69 -1.97 17.94
C ARG A 88 2.36 -0.49 17.75
N ALA A 89 3.31 0.40 18.03
CA ALA A 89 3.15 1.84 17.83
C ALA A 89 3.45 2.27 16.38
N ALA A 90 4.05 1.39 15.58
CA ALA A 90 4.36 1.62 14.19
C ALA A 90 3.52 0.70 13.31
N THR A 91 3.18 1.17 12.11
CA THR A 91 2.22 0.52 11.23
C THR A 91 2.77 0.46 9.81
N GLU A 92 2.45 -0.61 9.08
CA GLU A 92 2.84 -0.87 7.70
C GLU A 92 1.58 -0.96 6.83
N MET A 93 1.63 -0.42 5.62
CA MET A 93 0.60 -0.61 4.60
C MET A 93 1.04 -1.76 3.69
N ILE A 94 0.29 -2.86 3.68
CA ILE A 94 0.65 -4.07 2.94
C ILE A 94 -0.44 -4.36 1.91
N PRO A 95 -0.09 -4.57 0.62
CA PRO A 95 -1.04 -5.01 -0.39
C PRO A 95 -1.51 -6.45 -0.09
N ILE A 96 -2.81 -6.67 -0.20
CA ILE A 96 -3.45 -7.95 0.05
C ILE A 96 -4.48 -8.25 -1.04
N GLU A 97 -4.80 -9.53 -1.21
CA GLU A 97 -5.87 -9.94 -2.10
C GLU A 97 -7.23 -9.73 -1.44
N ALA A 98 -8.18 -9.21 -2.21
CA ALA A 98 -9.55 -8.96 -1.77
C ALA A 98 -10.27 -10.24 -1.31
N ASP A 99 -10.04 -11.36 -2.00
CA ASP A 99 -10.65 -12.65 -1.66
C ASP A 99 -10.09 -13.21 -0.36
N ASP A 100 -8.77 -13.10 -0.14
CA ASP A 100 -8.13 -13.50 1.11
C ASP A 100 -8.67 -12.71 2.30
N LEU A 101 -8.92 -11.40 2.14
CA LEU A 101 -9.56 -10.57 3.16
C LEU A 101 -10.99 -11.04 3.47
N ALA A 102 -11.78 -11.35 2.43
CA ALA A 102 -13.14 -11.86 2.58
C ALA A 102 -13.17 -13.26 3.21
N LYS A 103 -12.16 -14.08 2.94
CA LYS A 103 -12.00 -15.40 3.56
C LYS A 103 -11.64 -15.26 5.04
N ALA A 104 -10.70 -14.38 5.38
CA ALA A 104 -10.33 -14.12 6.77
C ALA A 104 -11.53 -13.66 7.60
N GLN A 105 -12.36 -12.75 7.08
CA GLN A 105 -13.58 -12.29 7.76
C GLN A 105 -14.61 -13.41 7.96
N ARG A 106 -14.78 -14.29 6.96
CA ARG A 106 -15.67 -15.46 7.08
C ARG A 106 -15.22 -16.43 8.16
N VAL A 107 -13.91 -16.64 8.28
CA VAL A 107 -13.32 -17.50 9.33
C VAL A 107 -13.49 -16.86 10.71
N ASP A 108 -13.31 -15.54 10.84
CA ASP A 108 -13.47 -14.84 12.12
C ASP A 108 -14.92 -14.81 12.65
N ALA A 109 -15.90 -14.79 11.73
CA ALA A 109 -17.31 -14.72 12.07
C ALA A 109 -17.93 -16.04 12.56
N GLY A 110 -17.23 -17.17 12.36
CA GLY A 110 -17.68 -18.52 12.74
C GLY A 110 -17.12 -18.95 14.10
#